data_AF-A0A6H3NMA5-F1
#
_entry.id   AF-A0A6H3NMA5-F1
#
_cell.length_a   1.000
_cell.length_b   1.000
_cell.length_c   1.000
_cell.angle_alpha   90.00
_cell.angle_beta   90.00
_cell.angle_gamma   90.00
#
_symmetry.space_group_name_H-M   'P 1'
#
loop_
_entity.id
_entity.type
_entity.pdbx_description
1 polymer ?
#
loop_
_entity_poly.entity_id
_entity_poly.type
_entity_poly.pdbx_seq_one_letter_code
_entity_poly.pdbx_strand_id
1 'polypeptide(L)'
;MGKVKEKIKNIPERVFGFFSPLKPLLVLFPFFIFFYTMVWQGLTKARLTRQIHERTSTKEELKRKNDELKIGIVTYTSAERIETLYRRTYQFLPISLGNRTVTIELPPIPEKGTKEEE
;
A
#
# COMPACT_ATOMS: atom_id res chain seq x y z
N MET A 1 25.17 -69.27 -22.67
CA MET A 1 24.55 -68.04 -22.11
C MET A 1 25.46 -67.30 -21.10
N GLY A 2 26.76 -67.11 -21.39
CA GLY A 2 27.70 -66.47 -20.43
C GLY A 2 28.19 -65.06 -20.79
N LYS A 3 28.28 -64.71 -22.08
CA LYS A 3 28.95 -63.49 -22.55
C LYS A 3 28.10 -62.20 -22.51
N VAL A 4 26.79 -62.31 -22.28
CA VAL A 4 25.88 -61.14 -22.30
C VAL A 4 25.84 -60.44 -20.94
N LYS A 5 26.04 -61.17 -19.83
CA LYS A 5 26.03 -60.60 -18.47
C LYS A 5 27.24 -59.71 -18.17
N GLU A 6 28.41 -59.99 -18.74
CA GLU A 6 29.62 -59.19 -18.49
C GLU A 6 29.59 -57.83 -19.20
N LYS A 7 29.00 -57.73 -20.40
CA LYS A 7 28.90 -56.45 -21.12
C LYS A 7 28.02 -55.43 -20.42
N ILE A 8 26.96 -55.87 -19.73
CA ILE A 8 26.02 -54.96 -19.06
C ILE A 8 26.61 -54.40 -17.76
N LYS A 9 27.50 -55.14 -17.10
CA LYS A 9 28.16 -54.71 -15.85
C LYS A 9 29.24 -53.63 -16.05
N ASN A 10 29.87 -53.59 -17.23
CA ASN A 10 31.00 -52.69 -17.52
C ASN A 10 30.60 -51.31 -18.10
N ILE A 11 29.32 -51.13 -18.50
CA ILE A 11 28.78 -49.85 -18.98
C ILE A 11 28.70 -48.80 -17.86
N PRO A 12 28.15 -49.10 -16.66
CA PRO A 12 28.12 -48.12 -15.58
C PRO A 12 29.53 -47.71 -15.14
N GLU A 13 30.49 -48.64 -15.04
CA GLU A 13 31.87 -48.31 -14.63
C GLU A 13 32.59 -47.37 -15.60
N ARG A 14 32.38 -47.50 -16.92
CA ARG A 14 32.92 -46.55 -17.90
C ARG A 14 32.29 -45.16 -17.82
N VAL A 15 30.98 -45.08 -17.58
CA VAL A 15 30.27 -43.80 -17.41
C VAL A 15 30.71 -43.14 -16.10
N PHE A 16 30.76 -43.88 -14.99
CA PHE A 16 31.27 -43.38 -13.71
C PHE A 16 32.76 -43.01 -13.76
N GLY A 17 33.56 -43.69 -14.57
CA GLY A 17 34.96 -43.35 -14.85
C GLY A 17 35.12 -42.05 -15.66
N PHE A 18 34.24 -41.83 -16.65
CA PHE A 18 34.21 -40.61 -17.47
C PHE A 18 33.76 -39.37 -16.69
N PHE A 19 32.82 -39.53 -15.76
CA PHE A 19 32.36 -38.47 -14.85
C PHE A 19 33.18 -38.35 -13.55
N SER A 20 34.22 -39.18 -13.36
CA SER A 20 35.11 -39.13 -12.20
C SER A 20 35.75 -37.74 -11.95
N PRO A 21 36.28 -37.02 -12.97
CA PRO A 21 36.78 -35.66 -12.77
C PRO A 21 35.66 -34.63 -12.52
N LEU A 22 34.39 -34.96 -12.82
CA LEU A 22 33.22 -34.09 -12.68
C LEU A 22 32.50 -34.24 -11.33
N LYS A 23 32.82 -35.30 -10.56
CA LYS A 23 32.31 -35.49 -9.19
C LYS A 23 32.47 -34.27 -8.28
N PRO A 24 33.62 -33.57 -8.22
CA PRO A 24 33.73 -32.36 -7.40
C PRO A 24 32.78 -31.25 -7.84
N LEU A 25 32.54 -31.10 -9.16
CA LEU A 25 31.58 -30.13 -9.69
C LEU A 25 30.14 -30.47 -9.31
N LEU A 26 29.77 -31.76 -9.33
CA LEU A 26 28.44 -32.22 -8.95
C LEU A 26 28.13 -31.98 -7.46
N VAL A 27 29.15 -32.11 -6.60
CA VAL A 27 29.04 -31.82 -5.16
C VAL A 27 28.96 -30.32 -4.89
N LEU A 28 29.67 -29.50 -5.68
CA LEU A 28 29.62 -28.04 -5.58
C LEU A 28 28.34 -27.43 -6.19
N PHE A 29 27.70 -28.12 -7.12
CA PHE A 29 26.48 -27.67 -7.80
C PHE A 29 25.34 -27.21 -6.86
N PRO A 30 24.94 -27.96 -5.82
CA PRO A 30 23.93 -27.48 -4.87
C PRO A 30 24.36 -26.21 -4.12
N PHE A 31 25.65 -26.05 -3.82
CA PHE A 31 26.16 -24.82 -3.19
C PHE A 31 26.07 -23.63 -4.13
N PHE A 32 26.33 -23.82 -5.43
CA PHE A 32 26.15 -22.76 -6.42
C PHE A 32 24.69 -22.36 -6.60
N ILE A 33 23.77 -23.34 -6.64
CA ILE A 33 22.33 -23.04 -6.70
C ILE A 33 21.89 -22.30 -5.43
N PHE A 34 22.33 -22.76 -4.26
CA PHE A 34 22.01 -22.11 -3.00
C PHE A 34 22.51 -20.65 -2.98
N PHE A 35 23.77 -20.43 -3.37
CA PHE A 35 24.34 -19.10 -3.48
C PHE A 35 23.56 -18.21 -4.46
N TYR A 36 23.26 -18.73 -5.66
CA TYR A 36 22.52 -18.00 -6.68
C TYR A 36 21.10 -17.62 -6.22
N THR A 37 20.38 -18.58 -5.64
CA THR A 37 19.02 -18.34 -5.13
C THR A 37 19.00 -17.36 -3.98
N MET A 38 20.00 -17.40 -3.10
CA MET A 38 20.12 -16.46 -1.98
C MET A 38 20.37 -15.01 -2.47
N VAL A 39 21.27 -14.83 -3.43
CA VAL A 39 21.52 -13.52 -4.05
C VAL A 39 20.29 -13.02 -4.81
N TRP A 40 19.62 -13.90 -5.57
CA TRP A 40 18.39 -13.58 -6.30
C TRP A 40 17.26 -13.14 -5.38
N GLN A 41 17.06 -13.85 -4.27
CA GLN A 41 16.08 -13.49 -3.25
C GLN A 41 16.42 -12.14 -2.61
N GLY A 42 17.69 -11.87 -2.33
CA GLY A 42 18.13 -10.57 -1.80
C GLY A 42 17.78 -9.41 -2.73
N LEU A 43 18.10 -9.54 -4.01
CA LEU A 43 17.79 -8.52 -5.03
C LEU A 43 16.27 -8.31 -5.18
N THR A 44 15.50 -9.40 -5.21
CA THR A 44 14.04 -9.34 -5.35
C THR A 44 13.39 -8.69 -4.14
N LYS A 45 13.84 -9.05 -2.92
CA LYS A 45 13.38 -8.43 -1.67
C LYS A 45 13.66 -6.93 -1.66
N ALA A 46 14.87 -6.50 -2.01
CA ALA A 46 15.23 -5.08 -2.03
C ALA A 46 14.35 -4.29 -3.02
N ARG A 47 14.11 -4.82 -4.23
CA ARG A 47 13.20 -4.22 -5.22
C ARG A 47 11.77 -4.13 -4.69
N LEU A 48 11.27 -5.21 -4.08
CA LEU A 48 9.92 -5.25 -3.53
C LEU A 48 9.76 -4.27 -2.36
N THR A 49 10.71 -4.20 -1.44
CA THR A 49 10.70 -3.25 -0.33
C THR A 49 10.66 -1.81 -0.81
N ARG A 50 11.42 -1.48 -1.87
CA ARG A 50 11.37 -0.15 -2.48
C ARG A 50 9.99 0.16 -3.07
N GLN A 51 9.40 -0.78 -3.82
CA GLN A 51 8.05 -0.60 -4.37
C GLN A 51 7.00 -0.44 -3.27
N ILE A 52 7.11 -1.21 -2.19
CA ILE A 52 6.21 -1.08 -1.02
C ILE A 52 6.35 0.30 -0.39
N HIS A 53 7.58 0.80 -0.23
CA HIS A 53 7.82 2.12 0.33
C HIS A 53 7.23 3.24 -0.54
N GLU A 54 7.47 3.22 -1.86
CA GLU A 54 6.90 4.20 -2.80
C GLU A 54 5.36 4.17 -2.79
N ARG A 55 4.75 2.97 -2.78
CA ARG A 55 3.29 2.80 -2.69
C ARG A 55 2.72 3.26 -1.35
N THR A 56 3.46 3.08 -0.26
CA THR A 56 3.03 3.52 1.07
C THR A 56 3.07 5.05 1.17
N SER A 57 4.13 5.69 0.67
CA SER A 57 4.23 7.16 0.63
C SER A 57 3.08 7.77 -0.17
N THR A 58 2.84 7.26 -1.37
CA THR A 58 1.75 7.75 -2.23
C THR A 58 0.37 7.55 -1.60
N LYS A 59 0.13 6.44 -0.90
CA LYS A 59 -1.11 6.22 -0.14
C LYS A 59 -1.29 7.27 0.97
N GLU A 60 -0.22 7.58 1.71
CA GLU A 60 -0.26 8.56 2.80
C GLU A 60 -0.50 9.98 2.27
N GLU A 61 0.16 10.36 1.19
CA GLU A 61 -0.07 11.64 0.50
C GLU A 61 -1.52 11.78 0.01
N LEU A 62 -2.07 10.74 -0.62
CA LEU A 62 -3.46 10.74 -1.07
C LEU A 62 -4.44 10.85 0.11
N LYS A 63 -4.13 10.19 1.23
CA LYS A 63 -4.94 10.31 2.46
C LYS A 63 -4.92 11.76 2.98
N ARG A 64 -3.74 12.38 3.08
CA ARG A 64 -3.61 13.80 3.47
C ARG A 64 -4.42 14.72 2.56
N LYS A 65 -4.30 14.57 1.25
CA LYS A 65 -5.09 15.34 0.27
C LYS A 65 -6.59 15.13 0.42
N ASN A 66 -7.03 13.91 0.71
CA ASN A 66 -8.44 13.63 0.92
C ASN A 66 -8.97 14.31 2.19
N ASP A 67 -8.19 14.30 3.27
CA ASP A 67 -8.53 14.95 4.52
C ASP A 67 -8.53 16.48 4.37
N GLU A 68 -7.54 17.05 3.66
CA GLU A 68 -7.53 18.47 3.27
C GLU A 68 -8.75 18.84 2.41
N LEU A 69 -9.13 18.00 1.45
CA LEU A 69 -10.31 18.24 0.62
C LEU A 69 -11.60 18.20 1.46
N LYS A 70 -11.71 17.27 2.42
CA LYS A 70 -12.87 17.23 3.34
C LYS A 70 -12.93 18.47 4.20
N ILE A 71 -11.80 18.91 4.75
CA ILE A 71 -11.71 20.17 5.49
C ILE A 71 -12.10 21.33 4.56
N GLY A 72 -11.58 21.37 3.34
CA GLY A 72 -11.95 22.32 2.30
C GLY A 72 -13.46 22.34 2.05
N ILE A 73 -14.08 21.21 1.76
CA ILE A 73 -15.52 21.12 1.52
C ILE A 73 -16.32 21.58 2.74
N VAL A 74 -15.98 21.12 3.95
CA VAL A 74 -16.67 21.54 5.17
C VAL A 74 -16.51 23.04 5.40
N THR A 75 -15.32 23.60 5.18
CA THR A 75 -15.05 25.03 5.32
C THR A 75 -15.71 25.87 4.23
N TYR A 76 -15.67 25.47 2.95
CA TYR A 76 -16.34 26.17 1.86
C TYR A 76 -17.87 26.09 2.00
N THR A 77 -18.43 24.92 2.27
CA THR A 77 -19.88 24.77 2.47
C THR A 77 -20.36 25.47 3.72
N SER A 78 -19.57 25.50 4.81
CA SER A 78 -19.90 26.29 6.00
C SER A 78 -19.70 27.78 5.79
N ALA A 79 -18.65 28.22 5.10
CA ALA A 79 -18.41 29.63 4.80
C ALA A 79 -19.48 30.19 3.87
N GLU A 80 -19.85 29.47 2.79
CA GLU A 80 -20.94 29.86 1.89
C GLU A 80 -22.29 29.81 2.62
N ARG A 81 -22.53 28.80 3.46
CA ARG A 81 -23.75 28.72 4.29
C ARG A 81 -23.78 29.82 5.35
N ILE A 82 -22.65 30.19 5.94
CA ILE A 82 -22.52 31.26 6.91
C ILE A 82 -22.69 32.60 6.21
N GLU A 83 -22.10 32.84 5.05
CA GLU A 83 -22.30 34.05 4.26
C GLU A 83 -23.75 34.22 3.83
N THR A 84 -24.39 33.14 3.36
CA THR A 84 -25.82 33.17 3.01
C THR A 84 -26.72 33.33 4.24
N LEU A 85 -26.38 32.73 5.39
CA LEU A 85 -27.01 33.01 6.68
C LEU A 85 -26.83 34.48 7.07
N TYR A 86 -25.63 35.05 7.00
CA TYR A 86 -25.37 36.46 7.31
C TYR A 86 -26.15 37.39 6.37
N ARG A 87 -26.17 37.10 5.06
CA ARG A 87 -26.94 37.87 4.08
C ARG A 87 -28.46 37.78 4.34
N ARG A 88 -28.97 36.62 4.76
CA ARG A 88 -30.38 36.44 5.12
C ARG A 88 -30.75 37.10 6.45
N THR A 89 -29.91 36.97 7.47
CA THR A 89 -30.19 37.45 8.83
C THR A 89 -29.96 38.96 8.97
N TYR A 90 -28.95 39.51 8.28
CA TYR A 90 -28.54 40.92 8.45
C TYR A 90 -28.78 41.79 7.22
N GLN A 91 -29.60 41.31 6.27
CA GLN A 91 -30.19 42.04 5.13
C GLN A 91 -29.51 43.40 4.85
N PHE A 92 -28.34 43.34 4.21
CA PHE A 92 -27.64 44.49 3.63
C PHE A 92 -27.19 45.64 4.54
N LEU A 93 -26.73 45.41 5.78
CA LEU A 93 -25.95 46.47 6.44
C LEU A 93 -24.46 46.41 6.05
N PRO A 94 -23.92 47.44 5.36
CA PRO A 94 -22.50 47.54 5.08
C PRO A 94 -21.74 47.62 6.40
N ILE A 95 -20.62 46.91 6.45
CA ILE A 95 -19.70 46.67 7.57
C ILE A 95 -19.35 47.98 8.28
N SER A 96 -20.22 48.44 9.17
CA SER A 96 -20.09 49.69 9.94
C SER A 96 -20.96 49.67 11.20
N LEU A 97 -21.09 48.52 11.86
CA LEU A 97 -21.66 48.45 13.20
C LEU A 97 -20.56 48.06 14.17
N GLY A 98 -20.01 49.10 14.79
CA GLY A 98 -18.86 49.04 15.67
C GLY A 98 -19.04 48.13 16.87
N ASN A 99 -17.91 47.53 17.30
CA ASN A 99 -17.57 47.00 18.62
C ASN A 99 -18.74 46.55 19.52
N ARG A 100 -19.68 45.75 19.01
CA ARG A 100 -20.62 45.00 19.85
C ARG A 100 -20.39 43.52 19.60
N THR A 101 -19.93 42.82 20.62
CA THR A 101 -19.88 41.36 20.65
C THR A 101 -21.31 40.84 20.66
N VAL A 102 -21.74 40.24 19.54
CA VAL A 102 -23.04 39.57 19.42
C VAL A 102 -22.79 38.08 19.59
N THR A 103 -23.26 37.53 20.71
CA THR A 103 -23.25 36.08 20.93
C THR A 103 -24.46 35.48 20.19
N ILE A 104 -24.19 34.67 19.17
CA ILE A 104 -25.23 34.00 18.39
C ILE A 104 -25.32 32.55 18.89
N GLU A 105 -26.48 32.18 19.42
CA GLU A 105 -26.74 30.79 19.79
C GLU A 105 -26.97 29.96 18.53
N LEU A 106 -26.27 28.82 18.41
CA LEU A 106 -26.46 27.94 17.27
C LEU A 106 -27.85 27.30 17.32
N PRO A 107 -28.55 27.22 16.17
CA PRO A 107 -29.83 26.52 16.12
C PRO A 107 -29.63 25.04 16.50
N PRO A 108 -30.57 24.44 17.24
CA PRO A 108 -30.49 23.06 17.68
C PRO A 108 -30.42 22.12 16.46
N ILE A 109 -29.57 21.10 16.57
CA ILE A 109 -29.41 20.09 15.52
C ILE A 109 -30.71 19.27 15.49
N PRO A 110 -31.40 19.16 14.33
CA PRO A 110 -32.61 18.37 14.26
C PRO A 110 -32.28 16.89 14.49
N GLU A 111 -32.90 16.30 15.53
CA GLU A 111 -32.79 14.88 15.82
C GLU A 111 -33.37 14.09 14.66
N LYS A 112 -32.56 13.18 14.10
CA LYS A 112 -32.99 12.25 13.07
C LYS A 112 -33.96 11.25 13.69
N GLY A 113 -35.25 11.50 13.50
CA GLY A 113 -36.31 10.51 13.33
C GLY A 113 -36.40 9.44 14.40
N THR A 114 -37.12 9.74 15.48
CA THR A 114 -37.88 8.72 16.20
C THR A 114 -39.33 8.93 15.80
N LYS A 115 -39.76 8.22 14.74
CA LYS A 115 -41.20 8.08 14.49
C LYS A 115 -41.73 7.17 15.58
N GLU A 116 -42.72 7.72 16.26
CA GLU A 116 -43.47 7.17 17.37
C GLU A 116 -44.08 5.81 17.00
N GLU A 117 -44.03 4.93 17.99
CA GLU A 117 -44.93 3.79 18.12
C GLU A 117 -46.38 4.29 18.30
N GLU A 118 -47.32 3.42 17.93
CA GLU A 118 -48.80 3.50 18.01
C GLU A 118 -49.58 3.97 16.77
#